data_AF-A0A2H0DRJ8-F1
#
_entry.id   AF-A0A2H0DRJ8-F1
#
_cell.length_a   1.000
_cell.length_b   1.000
_cell.length_c   1.000
_cell.angle_alpha   90.00
_cell.angle_beta   90.00
_cell.angle_gamma   90.00
#
_symmetry.space_group_name_H-M   'P 1'
#
loop_
_entity.id
_entity.type
_entity.pdbx_description
1 polymer ?
#
loop_
_entity_poly.entity_id
_entity_poly.type
_entity_poly.pdbx_seq_one_letter_code
_entity_poly.pdbx_strand_id
1 'polypeptide(L)'
;MPIRKSSLGDFFFKSFLPGGTNEGIVKLVNRDRTLDLQFRGTYINVYYRGGSLLKLTDEGAIKIHRTYCRGEEIKNVNAWLKSVARFKHNLDQCRFTNDQQELEYQQLAYRANSYAREAQHTDYFPIDREFNDADLLAIKWPKKRTDAIPRPFLSP
;
A
#
# COMPACT_ATOMS: atom_id res chain seq x y z
N MET A 1 9.53 9.96 23.21
CA MET A 1 8.55 8.93 22.81
C MET A 1 9.32 7.78 22.17
N PRO A 2 9.32 6.55 22.74
CA PRO A 2 10.13 5.48 22.18
C PRO A 2 9.52 5.01 20.87
N ILE A 3 10.29 5.08 19.80
CA ILE A 3 9.94 4.55 18.48
C ILE A 3 9.76 3.03 18.64
N ARG A 4 8.51 2.56 18.51
CA ARG A 4 8.21 1.12 18.57
C ARG A 4 8.89 0.44 17.38
N LYS A 5 9.88 -0.40 17.68
CA LYS A 5 10.42 -1.43 16.77
C LYS A 5 9.24 -2.14 16.08
N SER A 6 9.23 -2.12 14.75
CA SER A 6 8.34 -2.86 13.83
C SER A 6 6.89 -2.98 14.30
N SER A 7 6.07 -2.00 13.95
CA SER A 7 4.70 -1.89 14.46
C SER A 7 3.73 -2.99 14.02
N LEU A 8 4.13 -3.91 13.13
CA LEU A 8 3.37 -5.14 12.86
C LEU A 8 3.72 -6.22 13.87
N GLY A 9 2.71 -6.85 14.47
CA GLY A 9 2.93 -8.10 15.20
C GLY A 9 3.57 -9.15 14.29
N ASP A 10 4.64 -9.81 14.76
CA ASP A 10 5.42 -10.78 13.97
C ASP A 10 4.55 -11.85 13.31
N PHE A 11 3.49 -12.29 13.99
CA PHE A 11 2.54 -13.27 13.47
C PHE A 11 1.73 -12.73 12.29
N PHE A 12 1.27 -11.48 12.39
CA PHE A 12 0.54 -10.82 11.32
C PHE A 12 1.46 -10.58 10.11
N PHE A 13 2.70 -10.16 10.31
CA PHE A 13 3.65 -10.02 9.21
C PHE A 13 3.92 -11.37 8.51
N LYS A 14 4.15 -12.44 9.29
CA LYS A 14 4.35 -13.80 8.75
C LYS A 14 3.18 -14.28 7.89
N SER A 15 1.96 -13.82 8.15
CA SER A 15 0.80 -14.18 7.32
C SER A 15 0.92 -13.72 5.85
N PHE A 16 1.75 -12.73 5.55
CA PHE A 16 1.98 -12.23 4.18
C PHE A 16 3.15 -12.92 3.45
N LEU A 17 3.95 -13.72 4.17
CA LEU A 17 5.06 -14.48 3.60
C LEU A 17 4.56 -15.72 2.82
N PRO A 18 5.40 -16.35 1.98
CA PRO A 18 5.01 -17.55 1.25
C PRO A 18 4.40 -18.64 2.14
N GLY A 19 3.24 -19.17 1.74
CA GLY A 19 2.47 -20.14 2.52
C GLY A 19 1.60 -19.54 3.65
N GLY A 20 1.66 -18.22 3.87
CA GLY A 20 0.81 -17.51 4.82
C GLY A 20 -0.61 -17.26 4.31
N THR A 21 -1.55 -17.01 5.24
CA THR A 21 -2.97 -16.82 4.93
C THR A 21 -3.28 -15.57 4.09
N ASN A 22 -2.39 -14.57 4.12
CA ASN A 22 -2.51 -13.30 3.41
C ASN A 22 -1.53 -13.17 2.23
N GLU A 23 -0.80 -14.24 1.88
CA GLU A 23 0.13 -14.27 0.73
C GLU A 23 -0.56 -13.84 -0.58
N GLY A 24 -1.85 -14.17 -0.74
CA GLY A 24 -2.64 -13.76 -1.91
C GLY A 24 -2.72 -12.25 -2.12
N ILE A 25 -2.68 -11.45 -1.05
CA ILE A 25 -2.64 -9.98 -1.12
C ILE A 25 -1.32 -9.53 -1.74
N VAL A 26 -0.20 -10.07 -1.28
CA VAL A 26 1.14 -9.73 -1.79
C VAL A 26 1.27 -10.12 -3.26
N LYS A 27 0.84 -11.34 -3.62
CA LYS A 27 0.83 -11.81 -5.02
C LYS A 27 0.00 -10.89 -5.92
N LEU A 28 -1.16 -10.44 -5.45
CA LEU A 28 -2.01 -9.53 -6.20
C LEU A 28 -1.33 -8.18 -6.42
N VAL A 29 -0.80 -7.56 -5.37
CA VAL A 29 -0.17 -6.23 -5.44
C VAL A 29 1.09 -6.25 -6.31
N ASN A 30 1.90 -7.31 -6.21
CA ASN A 30 3.08 -7.46 -7.08
C ASN A 30 2.71 -7.60 -8.57
N ARG A 31 1.59 -8.26 -8.86
CA ARG A 31 1.09 -8.42 -10.24
C ARG A 31 0.41 -7.15 -10.76
N ASP A 32 -0.38 -6.49 -9.92
CA ASP A 32 -1.13 -5.28 -10.26
C ASP A 32 -0.46 -4.04 -9.68
N ARG A 33 0.45 -3.45 -10.47
CA ARG A 33 1.22 -2.26 -10.09
C ARG A 33 0.37 -0.99 -9.91
N THR A 34 -0.93 -1.04 -10.17
CA THR A 34 -1.84 0.09 -9.85
C THR A 34 -2.28 0.08 -8.39
N LEU A 35 -2.05 -1.03 -7.67
CA LEU A 35 -2.29 -1.15 -6.25
C LEU A 35 -1.07 -0.70 -5.44
N ASP A 36 -1.33 -0.25 -4.22
CA ASP A 36 -0.30 0.08 -3.24
C ASP A 36 -0.63 -0.57 -1.89
N LEU A 37 0.31 -1.30 -1.31
CA LEU A 37 0.16 -1.99 -0.04
C LEU A 37 0.95 -1.25 1.03
N GLN A 38 0.25 -0.77 2.06
CA GLN A 38 0.86 -0.03 3.14
C GLN A 38 0.66 -0.75 4.47
N PHE A 39 1.76 -0.90 5.20
CA PHE A 39 1.77 -1.45 6.56
C PHE A 39 1.63 -0.32 7.58
N ARG A 40 0.63 -0.43 8.46
CA ARG A 40 0.19 0.62 9.39
C ARG A 40 0.14 0.08 10.82
N GLY A 41 1.23 -0.54 11.24
CA GLY A 41 1.33 -1.16 12.54
C GLY A 41 0.38 -2.33 12.73
N THR A 42 -0.77 -2.11 13.37
CA THR A 42 -1.74 -3.19 13.64
C THR A 42 -2.67 -3.50 12.46
N TYR A 43 -2.49 -2.84 11.33
CA TYR A 43 -3.28 -3.11 10.13
C TYR A 43 -2.48 -2.86 8.87
N ILE A 44 -3.02 -3.33 7.74
CA ILE A 44 -2.59 -2.93 6.42
C ILE A 44 -3.71 -2.23 5.68
N ASN A 45 -3.34 -1.44 4.69
CA ASN A 45 -4.26 -0.94 3.67
C ASN A 45 -3.79 -1.35 2.28
N VAL A 46 -4.74 -1.65 1.40
CA VAL A 46 -4.50 -1.74 -0.05
C VAL A 46 -5.22 -0.58 -0.72
N TYR A 47 -4.46 0.28 -1.40
CA TYR A 47 -4.97 1.46 -2.07
C TYR A 47 -5.01 1.28 -3.59
N TYR A 48 -6.01 1.89 -4.22
CA TYR A 48 -6.11 2.07 -5.67
C TYR A 48 -6.60 3.50 -5.91
N ARG A 49 -5.88 4.27 -6.73
CA ARG A 49 -6.19 5.68 -7.04
C ARG A 49 -6.53 6.52 -5.79
N GLY A 50 -5.70 6.43 -4.76
CA GLY A 50 -5.91 7.12 -3.48
C GLY A 50 -7.01 6.54 -2.58
N GLY A 51 -7.93 5.72 -3.11
CA GLY A 51 -8.99 5.06 -2.35
C GLY A 51 -8.54 3.79 -1.65
N SER A 52 -8.89 3.62 -0.37
CA SER A 52 -8.63 2.40 0.39
C SER A 52 -9.59 1.27 -0.01
N LEU A 53 -9.14 0.34 -0.84
CA LEU A 53 -9.90 -0.85 -1.26
C LEU A 53 -9.95 -1.96 -0.22
N LEU A 54 -9.00 -1.97 0.71
CA LEU A 54 -8.96 -2.89 1.84
C LEU A 54 -8.30 -2.19 3.01
N LYS A 55 -8.88 -2.34 4.19
CA LYS A 55 -8.18 -2.27 5.46
C LYS A 55 -8.33 -3.62 6.15
N LEU A 56 -7.22 -4.27 6.47
CA LEU A 56 -7.18 -5.56 7.16
C LEU A 56 -6.38 -5.38 8.46
N THR A 57 -7.02 -5.63 9.59
CA THR A 57 -6.36 -5.59 10.91
C THR A 57 -5.67 -6.90 11.22
N ASP A 58 -4.75 -6.89 12.18
CA ASP A 58 -4.06 -8.09 12.68
C ASP A 58 -5.00 -9.07 13.38
N GLU A 59 -6.16 -8.62 13.87
CA GLU A 59 -7.25 -9.49 14.34
C GLU A 59 -8.10 -10.08 13.19
N GLY A 60 -7.78 -9.75 11.93
CA GLY A 60 -8.46 -10.25 10.74
C GLY A 60 -9.71 -9.46 10.34
N ALA A 61 -9.98 -8.31 10.98
CA ALA A 61 -11.14 -7.50 10.63
C ALA A 61 -10.93 -6.82 9.27
N ILE A 62 -11.90 -6.98 8.36
CA ILE A 62 -11.90 -6.38 7.03
C ILE A 62 -12.81 -5.16 7.02
N LYS A 63 -12.28 -4.02 6.57
CA LYS A 63 -13.06 -2.81 6.30
C LYS A 63 -12.85 -2.39 4.86
N ILE A 64 -13.96 -2.11 4.18
CA ILE A 64 -14.00 -1.65 2.79
C ILE A 64 -14.98 -0.49 2.76
N HIS A 65 -14.64 0.57 2.03
CA HIS A 65 -15.53 1.72 1.92
C HIS A 65 -16.85 1.30 1.24
N ARG A 66 -17.99 1.71 1.81
CA ARG A 66 -19.33 1.27 1.38
C ARG A 66 -19.59 1.53 -0.10
N THR A 67 -19.07 2.64 -0.63
CA THR A 67 -19.19 2.99 -2.05
C THR A 67 -18.55 1.96 -2.96
N TYR A 68 -17.43 1.36 -2.55
CA TYR A 68 -16.67 0.42 -3.37
C TYR A 68 -17.28 -0.97 -3.31
N CYS A 69 -17.77 -1.39 -2.14
CA CYS A 69 -18.48 -2.67 -2.02
C CYS A 69 -19.97 -2.59 -2.39
N ARG A 70 -20.53 -1.40 -2.63
CA ARG A 70 -21.97 -1.17 -2.91
C ARG A 70 -22.89 -1.88 -1.91
N GLY A 71 -22.47 -1.98 -0.65
CA GLY A 71 -23.21 -2.64 0.42
C GLY A 71 -22.99 -4.16 0.54
N GLU A 72 -22.15 -4.76 -0.31
CA GLU A 72 -21.72 -6.15 -0.16
C GLU A 72 -20.83 -6.34 1.07
N GLU A 73 -21.10 -7.37 1.84
CA GLU A 73 -20.28 -7.78 2.99
C GLU A 73 -19.17 -8.74 2.54
N ILE A 74 -17.93 -8.39 2.84
CA ILE A 74 -16.76 -9.22 2.52
C ILE A 74 -16.24 -9.89 3.78
N LYS A 75 -16.48 -11.19 3.87
CA LYS A 75 -16.24 -11.99 5.08
C LYS A 75 -14.79 -12.37 5.32
N ASN A 76 -13.97 -12.44 4.27
CA ASN A 76 -12.57 -12.86 4.38
C ASN A 76 -11.74 -12.38 3.18
N VAL A 77 -10.42 -12.54 3.29
CA VAL A 77 -9.44 -12.11 2.28
C VAL A 77 -9.65 -12.80 0.93
N ASN A 78 -10.03 -14.08 0.90
CA ASN A 78 -10.30 -14.79 -0.36
C ASN A 78 -11.52 -14.22 -1.09
N ALA A 79 -12.57 -13.86 -0.37
CA ALA A 79 -13.72 -13.16 -0.93
C ALA A 79 -13.32 -11.78 -1.45
N TRP A 80 -12.49 -11.04 -0.70
CA TRP A 80 -11.94 -9.77 -1.15
C TRP A 80 -11.13 -9.91 -2.46
N LEU A 81 -10.20 -10.87 -2.54
CA LEU A 81 -9.34 -11.11 -3.71
C LEU A 81 -10.15 -11.34 -4.99
N LYS A 82 -11.27 -12.07 -4.89
CA LYS A 82 -12.19 -12.31 -6.02
C LYS A 82 -12.98 -11.06 -6.43
N SER A 83 -13.15 -10.10 -5.52
CA SER A 83 -13.95 -8.90 -5.71
C SER A 83 -13.13 -7.66 -6.08
N VAL A 84 -11.79 -7.69 -5.97
CA VAL A 84 -10.93 -6.51 -6.19
C VAL A 84 -11.19 -5.84 -7.53
N ALA A 85 -11.29 -6.60 -8.63
CA ALA A 85 -11.54 -6.02 -9.95
C ALA A 85 -12.86 -5.23 -10.00
N ARG A 86 -13.91 -5.75 -9.37
CA ARG A 86 -15.20 -5.05 -9.25
C ARG A 86 -15.08 -3.80 -8.36
N PHE A 87 -14.32 -3.86 -7.26
CA PHE A 87 -14.13 -2.70 -6.38
C PHE A 87 -13.33 -1.59 -7.05
N LYS A 88 -12.31 -1.93 -7.85
CA LYS A 88 -11.60 -0.97 -8.70
C LYS A 88 -12.56 -0.29 -9.67
N HIS A 89 -13.37 -1.07 -10.38
CA HIS A 89 -14.38 -0.53 -11.28
C HIS A 89 -15.37 0.40 -10.55
N ASN A 90 -15.86 -0.01 -9.37
CA ASN A 90 -16.76 0.83 -8.58
C ASN A 90 -16.11 2.15 -8.13
N LEU A 91 -14.82 2.12 -7.78
CA LEU A 91 -14.06 3.34 -7.48
C LEU A 91 -13.90 4.22 -8.73
N ASP A 92 -13.61 3.64 -9.89
CA ASP A 92 -13.45 4.40 -11.13
C ASP A 92 -14.74 5.12 -11.57
N GLN A 93 -15.90 4.64 -11.15
CA GLN A 93 -17.19 5.30 -11.36
C GLN A 93 -17.48 6.41 -10.32
N CYS A 94 -16.69 6.52 -9.26
CA CYS A 94 -16.86 7.57 -8.26
C CYS A 94 -16.31 8.90 -8.80
N ARG A 95 -17.04 10.00 -8.53
CA ARG A 95 -16.51 11.33 -8.80
C ARG A 95 -15.46 11.67 -7.75
N PHE A 96 -14.23 11.90 -8.19
CA PHE A 96 -13.13 12.28 -7.33
C PHE A 96 -13.36 13.68 -6.75
N THR A 97 -13.31 13.81 -5.43
CA THR A 97 -13.12 15.11 -4.77
C THR A 97 -11.68 15.58 -4.91
N ASN A 98 -11.40 16.86 -4.63
CA ASN A 98 -10.03 17.39 -4.65
C ASN A 98 -9.11 16.57 -3.73
N ASP A 99 -9.57 16.27 -2.52
CA ASP A 99 -8.83 15.45 -1.55
C ASP A 99 -8.49 14.07 -2.11
N GLN A 100 -9.41 13.43 -2.85
CA GLN A 100 -9.15 12.13 -3.46
C GLN A 100 -8.15 12.20 -4.61
N GLN A 101 -8.14 13.31 -5.37
CA GLN A 101 -7.13 13.53 -6.42
C GLN A 101 -5.74 13.70 -5.80
N GLU A 102 -5.64 14.47 -4.72
CA GLU A 102 -4.40 14.61 -3.97
C GLU A 102 -3.89 13.25 -3.49
N LEU A 103 -4.80 12.44 -2.92
CA LEU A 103 -4.44 11.09 -2.50
C LEU A 103 -3.99 10.20 -3.66
N GLU A 104 -4.55 10.36 -4.86
CA GLU A 104 -4.10 9.68 -6.07
C GLU A 104 -2.71 10.15 -6.49
N TYR A 105 -2.43 11.45 -6.49
CA TYR A 105 -1.12 12.01 -6.83
C TYR A 105 -0.02 11.55 -5.88
N GLN A 106 -0.29 11.58 -4.58
CA GLN A 106 0.63 11.03 -3.57
C GLN A 106 0.91 9.55 -3.86
N GLN A 107 -0.11 8.72 -4.16
CA GLN A 107 0.09 7.31 -4.50
C GLN A 107 0.93 7.14 -5.77
N LEU A 108 0.74 7.98 -6.78
CA LEU A 108 1.55 7.97 -8.00
C LEU A 108 3.02 8.31 -7.71
N ALA A 109 3.28 9.28 -6.83
CA ALA A 109 4.64 9.61 -6.41
C ALA A 109 5.33 8.42 -5.70
N TYR A 110 4.62 7.76 -4.78
CA TYR A 110 5.09 6.51 -4.15
C TYR A 110 5.44 5.43 -5.18
N ARG A 111 4.51 5.19 -6.11
CA ARG A 111 4.66 4.17 -7.14
C ARG A 111 5.83 4.47 -8.07
N ALA A 112 5.98 5.73 -8.49
CA ALA A 112 7.10 6.15 -9.31
C ALA A 112 8.42 5.92 -8.58
N ASN A 113 8.50 6.28 -7.29
CA ASN A 113 9.70 6.06 -6.47
C ASN A 113 9.96 4.57 -6.16
N SER A 114 8.94 3.72 -6.19
CA SER A 114 9.10 2.28 -5.90
C SER A 114 9.46 1.46 -7.13
N TYR A 115 8.99 1.85 -8.32
CA TYR A 115 9.06 1.02 -9.53
C TYR A 115 9.74 1.66 -10.74
N ALA A 116 9.91 2.98 -10.78
CA ALA A 116 10.54 3.62 -11.94
C ALA A 116 12.03 3.27 -11.97
N ARG A 117 12.57 3.09 -13.19
CA ARG A 117 14.01 2.88 -13.38
C ARG A 117 14.82 4.02 -12.76
N GLU A 118 14.35 5.25 -12.96
CA GLU A 118 15.00 6.46 -12.44
C GLU A 118 14.91 6.60 -10.92
N ALA A 119 14.04 5.84 -10.25
CA ALA A 119 13.98 5.83 -8.80
C ALA A 119 15.26 5.24 -8.16
N GLN A 120 16.10 4.56 -8.93
CA GLN A 120 17.43 4.14 -8.47
C GLN A 120 18.40 5.32 -8.26
N HIS A 121 18.03 6.51 -8.74
CA HIS A 121 18.83 7.73 -8.68
C HIS A 121 18.25 8.81 -7.76
N THR A 122 17.11 8.55 -7.11
CA THR A 122 16.55 9.46 -6.10
C THR A 122 17.36 9.45 -4.81
N ASP A 123 17.51 10.62 -4.20
CA ASP A 123 18.04 10.77 -2.85
C ASP A 123 16.95 10.67 -1.78
N TYR A 124 15.68 10.54 -2.18
CA TYR A 124 14.53 10.53 -1.27
C TYR A 124 13.68 9.29 -1.45
N PHE A 125 13.43 8.59 -0.35
CA PHE A 125 12.56 7.42 -0.27
C PHE A 125 11.34 7.75 0.56
N PRO A 126 10.17 7.96 -0.07
CA PRO A 126 8.90 8.09 0.62
C PRO A 126 8.65 6.89 1.53
N ILE A 127 8.37 7.14 2.80
CA ILE A 127 8.09 6.11 3.81
C ILE A 127 6.68 6.19 4.37
N ASP A 128 6.09 7.40 4.40
CA ASP A 128 4.73 7.59 4.85
C ASP A 128 4.02 8.77 4.16
N ARG A 129 2.73 8.63 3.91
CA ARG A 129 1.83 9.69 3.45
C ARG A 129 1.02 10.17 4.64
N GLU A 130 0.79 11.47 4.75
CA GLU A 130 -0.02 12.08 5.82
C GLU A 130 0.55 11.85 7.23
N PHE A 131 1.86 12.03 7.42
CA PHE A 131 2.51 11.88 8.72
C PHE A 131 2.59 13.22 9.47
N ASN A 132 1.89 13.34 10.61
CA ASN A 132 1.93 14.51 11.49
C ASN A 132 1.86 15.85 10.73
N ASP A 133 0.77 16.05 9.98
CA ASP A 133 0.48 17.24 9.17
C ASP A 133 1.37 17.42 7.92
N ALA A 134 2.29 16.50 7.64
CA ALA A 134 3.04 16.47 6.38
C ALA A 134 2.41 15.49 5.38
N ASP A 135 2.15 15.96 4.15
CA ASP A 135 1.58 15.13 3.08
C ASP A 135 2.48 13.94 2.72
N LEU A 136 3.80 14.13 2.81
CA LEU A 136 4.79 13.13 2.47
C LEU A 136 5.99 13.16 3.42
N LEU A 137 6.21 12.04 4.10
CA LEU A 137 7.43 11.76 4.85
C LEU A 137 8.36 10.91 3.98
N ALA A 138 9.60 11.35 3.83
CA ALA A 138 10.64 10.62 3.11
C ALA A 138 11.96 10.60 3.88
N ILE A 139 12.70 9.51 3.76
CA ILE A 139 14.07 9.42 4.24
C ILE A 139 14.98 9.96 3.13
N LYS A 140 15.80 10.97 3.46
CA LYS A 140 16.88 11.41 2.60
C LYS A 140 18.07 10.44 2.74
N TRP A 141 18.44 9.77 1.67
CA TRP A 141 19.65 8.97 1.57
C TRP A 141 20.75 9.81 0.90
N PRO A 142 21.73 10.34 1.65
CA PRO A 142 22.77 11.18 1.06
C PRO A 142 23.72 10.32 0.21
N LYS A 143 23.55 10.37 -1.12
CA LYS A 143 24.49 9.75 -2.06
C LYS A 143 25.65 10.65 -2.40
N LYS A 144 26.81 10.04 -2.71
CA LYS A 144 27.72 10.61 -3.71
C LYS A 144 27.30 10.08 -5.09
N ARG A 145 27.50 10.87 -6.14
CA ARG A 145 26.99 10.59 -7.51
C ARG A 145 27.40 9.22 -8.10
N THR A 146 28.31 8.50 -7.46
CA THR A 146 28.87 7.20 -7.84
C THR A 146 28.25 5.99 -7.11
N ASP A 147 27.37 6.19 -6.13
CA ASP A 147 26.91 5.09 -5.28
C ASP A 147 25.69 4.35 -5.88
N ALA A 148 25.88 3.07 -6.24
CA ALA A 148 24.82 2.17 -6.64
C ALA A 148 23.98 1.73 -5.43
N ILE A 149 22.65 1.68 -5.58
CA ILE A 149 21.77 1.18 -4.53
C ILE A 149 21.68 -0.35 -4.64
N PRO A 150 21.94 -1.12 -3.56
CA PRO A 150 21.59 -2.53 -3.54
C PRO A 150 20.07 -2.66 -3.62
N ARG A 151 19.57 -3.42 -4.61
CA ARG A 151 18.13 -3.75 -4.73
C ARG A 151 17.72 -4.60 -3.53
N PRO A 152 16.91 -4.11 -2.57
CA PRO A 152 16.62 -4.92 -1.39
C PRO A 152 15.52 -5.97 -1.68
N PHE A 153 14.70 -5.84 -2.74
CA PHE A 153 13.51 -6.69 -2.89
C PHE A 153 13.09 -7.07 -4.33
N LEU A 154 13.95 -6.96 -5.33
CA LEU A 154 13.62 -7.41 -6.70
C LEU A 154 14.77 -8.21 -7.31
N SER A 155 14.82 -9.51 -6.96
CA SER A 155 15.28 -10.52 -7.90
C SER A 155 14.09 -10.91 -8.80
N PRO A 156 14.33 -11.23 -10.09
CA PRO A 156 13.27 -11.60 -11.03
C PRO A 156 12.42 -12.79 -10.58
#